data_AF-A0A820KC72-F1
#
_entry.id   AF-A0A820KC72-F1
#
_cell.length_a   1.000
_cell.length_b   1.000
_cell.length_c   1.000
_cell.angle_alpha   90.00
_cell.angle_beta   90.00
_cell.angle_gamma   90.00
#
_symmetry.space_group_name_H-M   'P 1'
#
loop_
_entity.id
_entity.type
_entity.pdbx_description
1 polymer ?
#
loop_
_entity_poly.entity_id
_entity_poly.type
_entity_poly.pdbx_seq_one_letter_code
_entity_poly.pdbx_strand_id
1 'polypeptide(L)'
;DESDSVDSLTKDLSQLQLYDQTQRMPLSVQRSVRKQNIKFLHNRIHFSPEYFHFMKRLVQSNVQVIVNFFQQQHGENKVITNTIETIEDLALVSVQIATKFLFSVGWRTKKALRGPANEWTELIIHCIRWSRKARYYLAEEVLFKHQNRFQEYLIDCTSAEIRNAFGKMLVA
;
A
#
# COMPACT_ATOMS: atom_id res chain seq x y z
N ASP A 1 -35.07 7.15 63.86
CA ASP A 1 -33.62 7.01 64.09
C ASP A 1 -32.97 5.86 63.32
N GLU A 2 -33.34 4.58 63.49
CA GLU A 2 -32.79 3.49 62.63
C GLU A 2 -33.44 3.42 61.24
N SER A 3 -34.73 3.71 61.12
CA SER A 3 -35.45 3.71 59.83
C SER A 3 -34.92 4.76 58.85
N ASP A 4 -34.63 5.96 59.34
CA ASP A 4 -34.15 7.08 58.51
C ASP A 4 -32.72 6.84 57.99
N SER A 5 -31.92 6.07 58.73
CA SER A 5 -30.56 5.67 58.34
C SER A 5 -30.59 4.63 57.22
N VAL A 6 -31.51 3.66 57.29
CA VAL A 6 -31.68 2.64 56.25
C VAL A 6 -32.25 3.25 54.95
N ASP A 7 -33.14 4.22 55.06
CA ASP A 7 -33.67 4.96 53.91
C ASP A 7 -32.60 5.86 53.25
N SER A 8 -31.67 6.42 54.04
CA SER A 8 -30.52 7.14 53.49
C SER A 8 -29.55 6.20 52.75
N LEU A 9 -29.22 5.06 53.35
CA LEU A 9 -28.30 4.07 52.77
C LEU A 9 -28.86 3.45 51.48
N THR A 10 -30.16 3.19 51.41
CA THR A 10 -30.80 2.68 50.19
C THR A 10 -30.85 3.74 49.09
N LYS A 11 -31.00 5.01 49.44
CA LYS A 11 -30.90 6.13 48.50
C LYS A 11 -29.49 6.30 47.94
N ASP A 12 -28.46 6.17 48.79
CA ASP A 12 -27.05 6.24 48.38
C ASP A 12 -26.64 5.05 47.51
N LEU A 13 -27.09 3.84 47.84
CA LEU A 13 -26.92 2.64 47.00
C LEU A 13 -27.59 2.79 45.64
N SER A 14 -28.79 3.37 45.59
CA SER A 14 -29.51 3.66 44.35
C SER A 14 -28.77 4.68 43.49
N GLN A 15 -28.18 5.72 44.12
CA GLN A 15 -27.36 6.71 43.43
C GLN A 15 -26.05 6.12 42.89
N LEU A 16 -25.41 5.20 43.63
CA LEU A 16 -24.23 4.47 43.18
C LEU A 16 -24.55 3.54 42.00
N GLN A 17 -25.70 2.87 41.99
CA GLN A 17 -26.16 2.05 40.86
C GLN A 17 -26.46 2.89 39.61
N LEU A 18 -27.00 4.10 39.77
CA LEU A 18 -27.20 5.05 38.67
C LEU A 18 -25.86 5.61 38.15
N TYR A 19 -24.88 5.79 39.02
CA TYR A 19 -23.54 6.23 38.65
C TYR A 19 -22.79 5.18 37.78
N ASP A 20 -22.96 3.88 38.06
CA ASP A 20 -22.37 2.81 37.25
C ASP A 20 -23.03 2.68 35.85
N GLN A 21 -24.33 2.98 35.73
CA GLN A 21 -25.00 3.02 34.42
C GLN A 21 -24.64 4.24 33.57
N THR A 22 -24.25 5.36 34.18
CA THR A 22 -23.93 6.63 33.50
C THR A 22 -22.46 6.75 33.09
N GLN A 23 -21.57 5.89 33.60
CA GLN A 23 -20.16 5.81 33.21
C GLN A 23 -19.92 5.06 31.89
N ARG A 24 -20.94 4.37 31.35
CA ARG A 24 -20.79 3.61 30.09
C ARG A 24 -21.01 4.51 28.90
N MET A 25 -20.00 4.59 28.04
CA MET A 25 -20.06 5.29 26.76
C MET A 25 -21.34 4.89 25.99
N PRO A 26 -22.22 5.84 25.64
CA PRO A 26 -23.43 5.53 24.90
C PRO A 26 -23.13 4.75 23.62
N LEU A 27 -23.99 3.79 23.25
CA LEU A 27 -23.75 2.88 22.12
C LEU A 27 -23.45 3.60 20.80
N SER A 28 -24.06 4.76 20.55
CA SER A 28 -23.79 5.61 19.39
C SER A 28 -22.36 6.15 19.39
N VAL A 29 -21.88 6.64 20.53
CA VAL A 29 -20.51 7.11 20.73
C VAL A 29 -19.53 5.95 20.63
N GLN A 30 -19.82 4.81 21.25
CA GLN A 30 -18.98 3.61 21.18
C GLN A 30 -18.81 3.11 19.74
N ARG A 31 -19.90 3.08 18.95
CA ARG A 31 -19.84 2.73 17.53
C ARG A 31 -19.02 3.74 16.72
N SER A 32 -19.17 5.03 16.99
CA SER A 32 -18.40 6.09 16.34
C SER A 32 -16.90 5.97 16.63
N VAL A 33 -16.54 5.82 17.91
CA VAL A 33 -15.16 5.64 18.38
C VAL A 33 -14.55 4.38 17.78
N ARG A 34 -15.27 3.24 17.80
CA ARG A 34 -14.80 2.00 17.17
C ARG A 34 -14.56 2.19 15.67
N LYS A 35 -15.45 2.87 14.95
CA LYS A 35 -15.30 3.18 13.52
C LYS A 35 -14.08 4.06 13.27
N GLN A 36 -13.85 5.08 14.10
CA GLN A 36 -12.67 5.93 14.01
C GLN A 36 -11.37 5.18 14.33
N ASN A 37 -11.37 4.33 15.37
CA ASN A 37 -10.20 3.52 15.74
C ASN A 37 -9.84 2.50 14.66
N ILE A 38 -10.82 1.86 14.03
CA ILE A 38 -10.58 0.95 12.89
C ILE A 38 -9.96 1.74 11.73
N LYS A 39 -10.49 2.91 11.39
CA LYS A 39 -9.91 3.78 10.35
C LYS A 39 -8.49 4.24 10.70
N PHE A 40 -8.26 4.61 11.96
CA PHE A 40 -6.95 5.02 12.45
C PHE A 40 -5.94 3.87 12.37
N LEU A 41 -6.33 2.67 12.80
CA LEU A 41 -5.50 1.47 12.73
C LEU A 41 -5.19 1.10 11.29
N HIS A 42 -6.19 1.11 10.41
CA HIS A 42 -6.01 0.85 8.98
C HIS A 42 -5.04 1.86 8.34
N ASN A 43 -5.21 3.16 8.62
CA ASN A 43 -4.29 4.18 8.16
C ASN A 43 -2.88 3.97 8.75
N ARG A 44 -2.77 3.62 10.03
CA ARG A 44 -1.47 3.34 10.67
C ARG A 44 -0.77 2.14 10.03
N ILE A 45 -1.50 1.10 9.60
CA ILE A 45 -0.94 -0.07 8.92
C ILE A 45 -0.55 0.26 7.48
N HIS A 46 -1.40 0.95 6.72
CA HIS A 46 -1.12 1.31 5.32
C HIS A 46 0.00 2.35 5.18
N PHE A 47 0.21 3.18 6.20
CA PHE A 47 1.27 4.20 6.23
C PHE A 47 2.39 3.84 7.20
N SER A 48 2.59 2.55 7.51
CA SER A 48 3.73 2.12 8.30
C SER A 48 4.99 1.99 7.44
N PRO A 49 6.18 2.35 7.95
CA PRO A 49 7.42 2.18 7.21
C PRO A 49 7.68 0.70 6.87
N GLU A 50 7.24 -0.22 7.73
CA GLU A 50 7.37 -1.66 7.51
C GLU A 50 6.58 -2.11 6.27
N TYR A 51 5.38 -1.56 6.04
CA TYR A 51 4.58 -1.88 4.86
C TYR A 51 5.26 -1.42 3.57
N PHE A 52 5.80 -0.21 3.54
CA PHE A 52 6.54 0.31 2.39
C PHE A 52 7.81 -0.50 2.11
N HIS A 53 8.56 -0.85 3.16
CA HIS A 53 9.74 -1.71 3.04
C HIS A 53 9.36 -3.11 2.56
N PHE A 54 8.30 -3.70 3.08
CA PHE A 54 7.80 -4.99 2.63
C PHE A 54 7.46 -4.96 1.14
N MET A 55 6.67 -3.99 0.70
CA MET A 55 6.28 -3.84 -0.71
C MET A 55 7.50 -3.70 -1.61
N LYS A 56 8.49 -2.90 -1.18
CA LYS A 56 9.71 -2.70 -1.96
C LYS A 56 10.55 -3.97 -2.03
N ARG A 57 10.77 -4.63 -0.89
CA ARG A 57 11.54 -5.88 -0.80
C ARG A 57 10.90 -7.01 -1.60
N LEU A 58 9.57 -7.10 -1.60
CA LEU A 58 8.83 -8.07 -2.41
C LEU A 58 9.14 -7.90 -3.90
N VAL A 59 9.00 -6.68 -4.42
CA VAL A 59 9.30 -6.39 -5.84
C VAL A 59 10.79 -6.59 -6.13
N GLN A 60 11.67 -6.13 -5.25
CA GLN A 60 13.12 -6.31 -5.39
C GLN A 60 13.52 -7.78 -5.50
N SER A 61 13.01 -8.64 -4.62
CA SER A 61 13.31 -10.07 -4.66
C SER A 61 12.87 -10.70 -5.98
N ASN A 62 11.68 -10.34 -6.47
CA ASN A 62 11.19 -10.86 -7.76
C ASN A 62 12.05 -10.37 -8.94
N VAL A 63 12.45 -9.09 -8.94
CA VAL A 63 13.37 -8.53 -9.95
C VAL A 63 14.67 -9.31 -9.99
N GLN A 64 15.25 -9.65 -8.84
CA GLN A 64 16.49 -10.44 -8.78
C GLN A 64 16.32 -11.81 -9.43
N VAL A 65 15.20 -12.50 -9.17
CA VAL A 65 14.91 -13.79 -9.81
C VAL A 65 14.79 -13.64 -11.34
N ILE A 66 14.08 -12.62 -11.81
CA ILE A 66 13.89 -12.35 -13.24
C ILE A 66 15.23 -12.06 -13.91
N VAL A 67 16.00 -11.12 -13.35
CA VAL A 67 17.30 -10.71 -13.90
C VAL A 67 18.29 -11.88 -13.93
N ASN A 68 18.39 -12.64 -12.84
CA ASN A 68 19.28 -13.80 -12.77
C ASN A 68 18.90 -14.86 -13.81
N PHE A 69 17.59 -15.13 -13.98
CA PHE A 69 17.13 -16.06 -14.99
C PHE A 69 17.59 -15.65 -16.40
N PHE A 70 17.32 -14.40 -16.81
CA PHE A 70 17.66 -13.94 -18.15
C PHE A 70 19.17 -13.73 -18.36
N GLN A 71 19.93 -13.36 -17.34
CA GLN A 71 21.39 -13.28 -17.43
C GLN A 71 22.05 -14.65 -17.58
N GLN A 72 21.54 -15.67 -16.90
CA GLN A 72 22.05 -17.05 -17.00
C GLN A 72 21.73 -17.72 -18.34
N GLN A 73 20.67 -17.28 -19.04
CA GLN A 73 20.33 -17.80 -20.39
C GLN A 73 21.44 -17.58 -21.43
N HIS A 74 22.36 -16.64 -21.21
CA HIS A 74 23.46 -16.41 -22.14
C HIS A 74 24.55 -17.51 -22.11
N GLY A 75 24.48 -18.47 -21.18
CA GLY A 75 25.50 -19.51 -21.00
C GLY A 75 25.08 -20.97 -21.26
N GLU A 76 23.80 -21.34 -21.12
CA GLU A 76 23.37 -22.75 -21.20
C GLU A 76 22.12 -22.95 -22.08
N ASN A 77 22.26 -23.84 -23.07
CA ASN A 77 21.43 -23.89 -24.28
C ASN A 77 20.17 -24.78 -24.16
N LYS A 78 19.49 -24.81 -23.00
CA LYS A 78 18.26 -25.60 -22.85
C LYS A 78 17.23 -24.89 -21.98
N VAL A 79 16.60 -23.87 -22.54
CA VAL A 79 15.48 -23.17 -21.90
C VAL A 79 14.20 -23.97 -22.10
N ILE A 80 13.57 -24.38 -21.01
CA ILE A 80 12.23 -24.98 -21.05
C ILE A 80 11.22 -23.84 -21.26
N THR A 81 10.42 -23.92 -22.33
CA THR A 81 9.41 -22.90 -22.68
C THR A 81 8.50 -22.54 -21.50
N ASN A 82 8.08 -23.54 -20.71
CA ASN A 82 7.24 -23.35 -19.52
C ASN A 82 7.91 -22.47 -18.45
N THR A 83 9.24 -22.51 -18.33
CA THR A 83 9.98 -21.69 -17.37
C THR A 83 10.01 -20.22 -17.80
N ILE A 84 10.14 -19.95 -19.11
CA ILE A 84 10.08 -18.58 -19.65
C ILE A 84 8.71 -17.96 -19.37
N GLU A 85 7.63 -18.70 -19.60
CA GLU A 85 6.28 -18.21 -19.33
C GLU A 85 6.08 -17.89 -17.84
N THR A 86 6.59 -18.74 -16.95
CA THR A 86 6.53 -18.51 -15.49
C THR A 86 7.26 -17.22 -15.09
N ILE A 87 8.41 -16.93 -15.70
CA ILE A 87 9.19 -15.71 -15.43
C ILE A 87 8.51 -14.46 -16.01
N GLU A 88 7.92 -14.56 -17.21
CA GLU A 88 7.09 -13.50 -17.79
C GLU A 88 5.89 -13.17 -16.90
N ASP A 89 5.22 -14.18 -16.33
CA ASP A 89 4.10 -13.99 -15.42
C ASP A 89 4.55 -13.39 -14.07
N LEU A 90 5.71 -13.81 -13.56
CA LEU A 90 6.32 -13.21 -12.37
C LEU A 90 6.64 -11.72 -12.59
N ALA A 91 7.17 -11.37 -13.76
CA ALA A 91 7.44 -9.98 -14.13
C ALA A 91 6.15 -9.16 -14.23
N LEU A 92 5.12 -9.70 -14.88
CA LEU A 92 3.80 -9.08 -14.98
C LEU A 92 3.20 -8.81 -13.60
N VAL A 93 3.13 -9.82 -12.73
CA VAL A 93 2.57 -9.68 -11.37
C VAL A 93 3.38 -8.69 -10.54
N SER A 94 4.71 -8.69 -10.67
CA SER A 94 5.57 -7.74 -9.96
C SER A 94 5.31 -6.29 -10.38
N VAL A 95 5.14 -6.02 -11.68
CA VAL A 95 4.77 -4.70 -12.19
C VAL A 95 3.35 -4.32 -11.75
N GLN A 96 2.40 -5.26 -11.74
CA GLN A 96 1.05 -5.02 -11.24
C GLN A 96 1.05 -4.59 -9.78
N ILE A 97 1.78 -5.31 -8.92
CA ILE A 97 1.89 -4.98 -7.50
C ILE A 97 2.54 -3.61 -7.34
N ALA A 98 3.70 -3.38 -7.98
CA ALA A 98 4.44 -2.13 -7.86
C ALA A 98 3.61 -0.92 -8.32
N THR A 99 3.01 -0.99 -9.51
CA THR A 99 2.24 0.12 -10.07
C THR A 99 0.95 0.35 -9.30
N LYS A 100 0.19 -0.68 -8.93
CA LYS A 100 -1.00 -0.51 -8.07
C LYS A 100 -0.62 0.15 -6.74
N PHE A 101 0.47 -0.26 -6.11
CA PHE A 101 0.96 0.35 -4.88
C PHE A 101 1.36 1.82 -5.08
N LEU A 102 2.17 2.13 -6.09
CA LEU A 102 2.69 3.48 -6.33
C LEU A 102 1.56 4.47 -6.67
N PHE A 103 0.65 4.09 -7.56
CA PHE A 103 -0.44 4.95 -8.01
C PHE A 103 -1.61 5.00 -7.03
N SER A 104 -1.71 4.10 -6.05
CA SER A 104 -2.74 4.20 -4.99
C SER A 104 -2.23 5.00 -3.80
N VAL A 105 -1.04 4.66 -3.29
CA VAL A 105 -0.51 5.19 -2.03
C VAL A 105 0.90 5.73 -2.18
N GLY A 106 1.78 5.02 -2.88
CA GLY A 106 3.21 5.28 -2.90
C GLY A 106 3.56 6.72 -3.24
N TRP A 107 3.18 7.22 -4.41
CA TRP A 107 3.54 8.58 -4.85
C TRP A 107 2.82 9.70 -4.12
N ARG A 108 1.66 9.43 -3.51
CA ARG A 108 0.95 10.42 -2.68
C ARG A 108 1.54 10.53 -1.27
N THR A 109 2.51 9.69 -0.93
CA THR A 109 3.13 9.64 0.38
C THR A 109 4.47 10.39 0.42
N LYS A 110 4.83 10.91 1.60
CA LYS A 110 6.10 11.61 1.84
C LYS A 110 7.30 10.72 1.50
N LYS A 111 8.35 11.34 0.94
CA LYS A 111 9.63 10.69 0.60
C LYS A 111 10.24 9.89 1.74
N ALA A 112 10.15 10.39 2.98
CA ALA A 112 10.69 9.72 4.17
C ALA A 112 10.11 8.31 4.41
N LEU A 113 8.88 8.06 3.96
CA LEU A 113 8.21 6.77 4.16
C LEU A 113 8.40 5.84 2.95
N ARG A 114 8.30 6.40 1.73
CA ARG A 114 8.39 5.63 0.47
C ARG A 114 9.81 5.41 -0.06
N GLY A 115 10.78 6.16 0.43
CA GLY A 115 12.13 6.22 -0.15
C GLY A 115 12.19 6.98 -1.48
N PRO A 116 13.33 6.95 -2.18
CA PRO A 116 13.50 7.65 -3.45
C PRO A 116 12.57 7.11 -4.54
N ALA A 117 11.90 8.00 -5.30
CA ALA A 117 10.96 7.58 -6.34
C ALA A 117 11.68 6.84 -7.48
N ASN A 118 12.92 7.25 -7.78
CA ASN A 118 13.75 6.60 -8.79
C ASN A 118 13.98 5.11 -8.50
N GLU A 119 14.16 4.72 -7.24
CA GLU A 119 14.41 3.30 -6.91
C GLU A 119 13.22 2.41 -7.28
N TRP A 120 12.00 2.93 -7.13
CA TRP A 120 10.80 2.22 -7.56
C TRP A 120 10.70 2.11 -9.08
N THR A 121 11.02 3.18 -9.80
CA THR A 121 10.99 3.18 -11.26
C THR A 121 12.06 2.28 -11.85
N GLU A 122 13.27 2.27 -11.28
CA GLU A 122 14.32 1.35 -11.72
C GLU A 122 13.86 -0.10 -11.57
N LEU A 123 13.20 -0.48 -10.47
CA LEU A 123 12.67 -1.84 -10.31
C LEU A 123 11.63 -2.21 -11.38
N ILE A 124 10.72 -1.29 -11.69
CA ILE A 124 9.73 -1.51 -12.75
C ILE A 124 10.43 -1.65 -14.10
N ILE A 125 11.37 -0.76 -14.42
CA ILE A 125 12.17 -0.79 -15.66
C ILE A 125 12.88 -2.13 -15.82
N HIS A 126 13.48 -2.67 -14.75
CA HIS A 126 14.12 -3.98 -14.79
C HIS A 126 13.12 -5.11 -15.11
N CYS A 127 11.91 -5.09 -14.55
CA CYS A 127 10.88 -6.09 -14.90
C CYS A 127 10.47 -5.99 -16.38
N ILE A 128 10.18 -4.79 -16.87
CA ILE A 128 9.64 -4.59 -18.22
C ILE A 128 10.70 -4.80 -19.31
N ARG A 129 11.99 -4.60 -19.01
CA ARG A 129 13.10 -4.87 -19.93
C ARG A 129 13.07 -6.32 -20.43
N TRP A 130 12.73 -7.26 -19.54
CA TRP A 130 12.78 -8.69 -19.83
C TRP A 130 11.41 -9.33 -20.13
N SER A 131 10.32 -8.58 -19.98
CA SER A 131 8.97 -9.11 -20.17
C SER A 131 8.14 -8.31 -21.16
N ARG A 132 7.66 -8.95 -22.23
CA ARG A 132 6.73 -8.32 -23.18
C ARG A 132 5.36 -8.12 -22.53
N LYS A 133 4.88 -9.08 -21.72
CA LYS A 133 3.58 -8.97 -21.03
C LYS A 133 3.57 -7.78 -20.08
N ALA A 134 4.64 -7.58 -19.31
CA ALA A 134 4.78 -6.48 -18.37
C ALA A 134 4.82 -5.11 -19.07
N ARG A 135 5.49 -5.00 -20.22
CA ARG A 135 5.48 -3.78 -21.06
C ARG A 135 4.08 -3.43 -21.54
N TYR A 136 3.37 -4.41 -22.11
CA TYR A 136 2.00 -4.21 -22.58
C TYR A 136 1.08 -3.77 -21.44
N TYR A 137 1.17 -4.42 -20.28
CA TYR A 137 0.41 -4.04 -19.10
C TYR A 137 0.72 -2.62 -18.62
N LEU A 138 1.99 -2.23 -18.57
CA LEU A 138 2.38 -0.88 -18.17
C LEU A 138 1.79 0.17 -19.13
N ALA A 139 1.93 -0.04 -20.45
CA ALA A 139 1.40 0.88 -21.44
C ALA A 139 -0.13 0.99 -21.36
N GLU A 140 -0.84 -0.11 -21.54
CA GLU A 140 -2.30 -0.11 -21.66
C GLU A 140 -2.98 0.17 -20.32
N GLU A 141 -2.72 -0.67 -19.32
CA GLU A 141 -3.51 -0.70 -18.09
C GLU A 141 -3.06 0.35 -17.06
N VAL A 142 -1.80 0.80 -17.11
CA VAL A 142 -1.26 1.75 -16.15
C VAL A 142 -1.20 3.17 -16.72
N LEU A 143 -0.80 3.35 -17.97
CA LEU A 143 -0.60 4.67 -18.55
C LEU A 143 -1.82 5.13 -19.35
N PHE A 144 -2.17 4.45 -20.45
CA PHE A 144 -3.12 4.96 -21.43
C PHE A 144 -4.60 4.80 -21.03
N LYS A 145 -4.96 3.76 -20.26
CA LYS A 145 -6.31 3.59 -19.71
C LYS A 145 -6.68 4.66 -18.67
N HIS A 146 -5.69 5.32 -18.08
CA HIS A 146 -5.86 6.32 -17.03
C HIS A 146 -5.23 7.66 -17.43
N GLN A 147 -5.78 8.30 -18.47
CA GLN A 147 -5.25 9.54 -19.03
C GLN A 147 -5.08 10.68 -18.02
N ASN A 148 -5.91 10.70 -16.96
CA ASN A 148 -5.80 11.64 -15.85
C ASN A 148 -4.46 11.56 -15.11
N ARG A 149 -3.73 10.44 -15.19
CA ARG A 149 -2.40 10.30 -14.58
C ARG A 149 -1.35 11.19 -15.25
N PHE A 150 -1.47 11.48 -16.55
CA PHE A 150 -0.56 12.41 -17.21
C PHE A 150 -0.72 13.81 -16.62
N GLN A 151 -1.96 14.26 -16.44
CA GLN A 151 -2.21 15.52 -15.76
C GLN A 151 -1.71 15.50 -14.30
N GLU A 152 -2.10 14.48 -13.52
CA GLU A 152 -1.74 14.38 -12.09
C GLU A 152 -0.23 14.32 -11.87
N TYR A 153 0.52 13.55 -12.68
CA TYR A 153 1.92 13.24 -12.43
C TYR A 153 2.94 13.93 -13.34
N LEU A 154 2.55 14.53 -14.48
CA LEU A 154 3.46 15.37 -15.28
C LEU A 154 3.20 16.86 -15.09
N ILE A 155 1.93 17.27 -15.04
CA ILE A 155 1.56 18.69 -15.13
C ILE A 155 1.37 19.26 -13.73
N ASP A 156 0.46 18.68 -12.96
CA ASP A 156 0.02 19.24 -11.67
C ASP A 156 0.93 18.82 -10.50
N CYS A 157 1.79 17.82 -10.69
CA CYS A 157 2.64 17.31 -9.61
C CYS A 157 3.71 18.32 -9.20
N THR A 158 3.62 18.80 -7.96
CA THR A 158 4.60 19.73 -7.37
C THR A 158 5.96 19.07 -7.10
N SER A 159 5.98 17.74 -6.92
CA SER A 159 7.22 17.00 -6.65
C SER A 159 7.98 16.69 -7.94
N ALA A 160 9.07 17.41 -8.18
CA ALA A 160 9.95 17.16 -9.33
C ALA A 160 10.49 15.72 -9.38
N GLU A 161 10.76 15.13 -8.21
CA GLU A 161 11.20 13.73 -8.11
C GLU A 161 10.17 12.76 -8.68
N ILE A 162 8.88 12.93 -8.33
CA ILE A 162 7.79 12.08 -8.80
C ILE A 162 7.53 12.33 -10.28
N ARG A 163 7.53 13.60 -10.73
CA ARG A 163 7.42 13.93 -12.16
C ARG A 163 8.48 13.23 -12.99
N ASN A 164 9.74 13.31 -12.56
CA ASN A 164 10.86 12.69 -13.27
C ASN A 164 10.75 11.16 -13.26
N ALA A 165 10.34 10.58 -12.13
CA ALA A 165 10.08 9.15 -12.01
C ALA A 165 8.97 8.69 -12.97
N PHE A 166 7.83 9.38 -13.01
CA PHE A 166 6.75 9.09 -13.94
C PHE A 166 7.20 9.25 -15.40
N GLY A 167 7.91 10.34 -15.72
CA GLY A 167 8.48 10.59 -17.05
C GLY A 167 9.42 9.48 -17.50
N LYS A 168 10.28 8.96 -16.60
CA LYS A 168 11.14 7.81 -16.91
C LYS A 168 10.33 6.56 -17.28
N MET A 169 9.22 6.29 -16.60
CA MET A 169 8.39 5.13 -16.92
C MET A 169 7.66 5.27 -18.26
N LEU A 170 7.44 6.49 -18.75
CA LEU A 170 6.85 6.72 -20.08
C LEU A 170 7.83 6.40 -21.22
N VAL A 171 9.13 6.57 -20.99
CA VAL A 171 10.19 6.36 -21.99
C VAL A 171 10.80 4.96 -21.90
N ALA A 172 10.40 4.16 -20.91
CA ALA A 172 11.00 2.88 -20.56
C ALA A 172 10.65 1.71 -21.49
#